data_AF-A0A3E0N9T7-F1
#
_entry.id   AF-A0A3E0N9T7-F1
#
_cell.length_a   1.000
_cell.length_b   1.000
_cell.length_c   1.000
_cell.angle_alpha   90.00
_cell.angle_beta   90.00
_cell.angle_gamma   90.00
#
_symmetry.space_group_name_H-M   'P 1'
#
loop_
_entity.id
_entity.type
_entity.pdbx_description
1 polymer ?
#
loop_
_entity_poly.entity_id
_entity_poly.type
_entity_poly.pdbx_seq_one_letter_code
_entity_poly.pdbx_strand_id
1 'polypeptide(L)'
;MHDVEAFNRKLVLDGGSDSFVTKRMALVKALIDRAGRPEFEHQSLPWNWESRDKIAGKLAVSRKLPTLRQLKRILRASKERERAMVWMGIGLGFGQSDISQTCVGQINKKTYDLRRGKTNVERYGETPPMVWKAIQDYLKDTPRPRGELLFVTRRGHPLVHGKKSDAIKLWWRRLRKDLGYGPKTLDGFYVLRHLGATEYGSRGTNSINDVRRWLGHAASSQVADIYMRPVAAEHEELITWVRNALLTGKADLKLR
;
A
#
# COMPACT_ATOMS: atom_id res chain seq x y z
N MET A 1 7.39 -10.19 39.87
CA MET A 1 7.80 -11.16 38.84
C MET A 1 7.80 -10.42 37.50
N HIS A 2 8.95 -10.26 36.86
CA HIS A 2 9.04 -9.62 35.53
C HIS A 2 8.76 -10.69 34.46
N ASP A 3 7.50 -11.07 34.32
CA ASP A 3 7.07 -12.08 33.35
C ASP A 3 6.70 -11.45 31.99
N VAL A 4 6.31 -12.33 31.04
CA VAL A 4 5.89 -11.97 29.68
C VAL A 4 4.71 -10.99 29.68
N GLU A 5 3.83 -11.06 30.68
CA GLU A 5 2.68 -10.18 30.81
C GLU A 5 3.07 -8.81 31.35
N ALA A 6 3.99 -8.72 32.31
CA ALA A 6 4.58 -7.47 32.76
C ALA A 6 5.29 -6.75 31.60
N PHE A 7 5.97 -7.49 30.72
CA PHE A 7 6.53 -6.95 29.49
C PHE A 7 5.44 -6.44 28.54
N ASN A 8 4.37 -7.20 28.31
CA ASN A 8 3.23 -6.77 27.49
C ASN A 8 2.58 -5.49 28.03
N ARG A 9 2.30 -5.44 29.34
CA ARG A 9 1.82 -4.26 30.09
C ARG A 9 2.70 -3.06 29.84
N LYS A 10 4.03 -3.21 30.01
CA LYS A 10 5.00 -2.14 29.80
C LYS A 10 4.93 -1.58 28.37
N LEU A 11 4.90 -2.44 27.35
CA LEU A 11 4.81 -1.99 25.95
C LEU A 11 3.55 -1.16 25.66
N VAL A 12 2.43 -1.49 26.31
CA VAL A 12 1.17 -0.76 26.17
C VAL A 12 1.22 0.57 26.93
N LEU A 13 1.74 0.58 28.16
CA LEU A 13 1.91 1.78 28.98
C LEU A 13 2.87 2.80 28.33
N ASP A 14 3.92 2.31 27.66
CA ASP A 14 4.84 3.12 26.85
C ASP A 14 4.18 3.68 25.57
N GLY A 15 2.88 3.42 25.37
CA GLY A 15 2.09 3.94 24.26
C GLY A 15 2.25 3.18 22.95
N GLY A 16 2.72 1.93 22.99
CA GLY A 16 2.86 1.07 21.84
C GLY A 16 1.55 0.88 21.07
N SER A 17 1.62 0.92 19.73
CA SER A 17 0.49 0.55 18.89
C SER A 17 0.24 -0.97 18.94
N ASP A 18 -0.98 -1.41 18.68
CA ASP A 18 -1.32 -2.83 18.71
C ASP A 18 -0.43 -3.70 17.79
N SER A 19 -0.11 -3.19 16.59
CA SER A 19 0.82 -3.85 15.68
C SER A 19 2.24 -3.93 16.24
N PHE A 20 2.70 -2.90 16.94
CA PHE A 20 4.01 -2.90 17.59
C PHE A 20 4.05 -3.91 18.73
N VAL A 21 3.05 -3.87 19.63
CA VAL A 21 2.92 -4.79 20.76
C VAL A 21 2.88 -6.23 20.25
N THR A 22 2.00 -6.54 19.28
CA THR A 22 1.88 -7.87 18.68
C THR A 22 3.21 -8.37 18.10
N LYS A 23 3.96 -7.53 17.38
CA LYS A 23 5.27 -7.92 16.82
C LYS A 23 6.31 -8.21 17.90
N ARG A 24 6.33 -7.42 18.98
CA ARG A 24 7.24 -7.65 20.11
C ARG A 24 6.89 -8.93 20.84
N MET A 25 5.60 -9.20 21.07
CA MET A 25 5.17 -10.47 21.67
C MET A 25 5.47 -11.67 20.78
N ALA A 26 5.33 -11.54 19.46
CA ALA A 26 5.72 -12.59 18.52
C ALA A 26 7.22 -12.89 18.56
N LEU A 27 8.06 -11.87 18.73
CA LEU A 27 9.50 -12.05 18.93
C LEU A 27 9.78 -12.81 20.23
N VAL A 28 9.12 -12.44 21.34
CA VAL A 28 9.25 -13.16 22.63
C VAL A 28 8.84 -14.62 22.46
N LYS A 29 7.71 -14.89 21.79
CA LYS A 29 7.27 -16.27 21.48
C LYS A 29 8.35 -17.02 20.70
N ALA A 30 8.90 -16.42 19.66
CA ALA A 30 9.92 -17.06 18.84
C ALA A 30 11.20 -17.39 19.62
N LEU A 31 11.58 -16.54 20.59
CA LEU A 31 12.71 -16.81 21.49
C LEU A 31 12.43 -18.01 22.40
N ILE A 32 11.23 -18.07 22.98
CA ILE A 32 10.79 -19.18 23.83
C ILE A 32 10.72 -20.48 23.03
N ASP A 33 10.05 -20.47 21.88
CA ASP A 33 9.93 -21.63 20.99
C ASP A 33 11.31 -22.13 20.53
N ARG A 34 12.28 -21.22 20.36
CA ARG A 34 13.67 -21.57 20.00
C ARG A 34 14.42 -22.20 21.17
N ALA A 35 14.23 -21.69 22.39
CA ALA A 35 14.88 -22.20 23.59
C ALA A 35 14.31 -23.56 24.02
N GLY A 36 13.01 -23.82 23.83
CA GLY A 36 12.37 -25.09 24.17
C GLY A 36 12.59 -26.22 23.17
N ARG A 37 13.54 -26.10 22.23
CA ARG A 37 13.81 -27.15 21.25
C ARG A 37 14.59 -28.32 21.88
N PRO A 38 14.42 -29.55 21.37
CA PRO A 38 15.10 -30.74 21.91
C PRO A 38 16.63 -30.60 22.01
N GLU A 39 17.23 -29.86 21.09
CA GLU A 39 18.67 -29.59 21.05
C GLU A 39 19.23 -28.78 22.22
N PHE A 40 18.38 -28.19 23.08
CA PHE A 40 18.79 -27.35 24.22
C PHE A 40 18.30 -27.85 25.59
N GLU A 41 17.99 -29.15 25.68
CA GLU A 41 17.26 -29.76 26.81
C GLU A 41 15.85 -29.17 26.89
N HIS A 42 14.82 -30.02 27.03
CA HIS A 42 13.43 -29.56 26.93
C HIS A 42 13.06 -28.60 28.06
N GLN A 43 13.28 -27.30 27.84
CA GLN A 43 12.74 -26.24 28.70
C GLN A 43 11.26 -26.09 28.36
N SER A 44 10.41 -26.83 29.09
CA SER A 44 8.98 -26.61 29.07
C SER A 44 8.64 -25.40 29.93
N LEU A 45 7.86 -24.47 29.38
CA LEU A 45 7.22 -23.47 30.21
C LEU A 45 6.20 -24.14 31.13
N PRO A 46 6.05 -23.71 32.39
CA PRO A 46 5.03 -24.23 33.28
C PRO A 46 3.61 -23.77 32.90
N TRP A 47 3.47 -22.96 31.84
CA TRP A 47 2.21 -22.41 31.36
C TRP A 47 2.15 -22.42 29.82
N ASN A 48 0.93 -22.44 29.28
CA ASN A 48 0.67 -22.40 27.84
C ASN A 48 0.69 -20.96 27.34
N TRP A 49 1.44 -20.68 26.26
CA TRP A 49 1.50 -19.37 25.61
C TRP A 49 0.12 -18.77 25.31
N GLU A 50 -0.86 -19.60 24.93
CA GLU A 50 -2.21 -19.17 24.58
C GLU A 50 -3.08 -18.80 25.81
N SER A 51 -2.68 -19.21 27.02
CA SER A 51 -3.42 -18.94 28.26
C SER A 51 -3.01 -17.63 28.96
N ARG A 52 -2.06 -16.88 28.40
CA ARG A 52 -1.60 -15.61 28.98
C ARG A 52 -2.63 -14.49 28.81
N ASP A 53 -2.60 -13.53 29.72
CA ASP A 53 -3.32 -12.28 29.52
C ASP A 53 -2.71 -11.50 28.35
N LYS A 54 -3.60 -10.99 27.48
CA LYS A 54 -3.22 -10.16 26.33
C LYS A 54 -3.83 -8.78 26.48
N ILE A 55 -2.96 -7.80 26.68
CA ILE A 55 -3.33 -6.39 26.61
C ILE A 55 -3.02 -5.89 25.20
N ALA A 56 -4.07 -5.44 24.52
CA ALA A 56 -3.97 -4.84 23.21
C ALA A 56 -3.29 -3.47 23.29
N GLY A 57 -2.49 -3.15 22.27
CA GLY A 57 -1.91 -1.80 22.16
C GLY A 57 -2.94 -0.80 21.68
N LYS A 58 -2.52 0.45 21.47
CA LYS A 58 -3.38 1.49 20.88
C LYS A 58 -3.86 1.03 19.50
N LEU A 59 -5.17 1.07 19.28
CA LEU A 59 -5.79 0.72 18.01
C LEU A 59 -5.20 1.58 16.88
N ALA A 60 -4.98 0.96 15.73
CA ALA A 60 -4.56 1.69 14.55
C ALA A 60 -5.68 2.65 14.14
N VAL A 61 -5.33 3.93 13.94
CA VAL A 61 -6.27 4.92 13.41
C VAL A 61 -6.73 4.45 12.03
N SER A 62 -8.05 4.41 11.82
CA SER A 62 -8.63 4.07 10.51
C SER A 62 -8.10 5.04 9.45
N ARG A 63 -7.55 4.48 8.36
CA ARG A 63 -6.99 5.27 7.27
C ARG A 63 -8.13 5.87 6.47
N LYS A 64 -8.15 7.19 6.34
CA LYS A 64 -9.16 7.92 5.56
C LYS A 64 -8.74 7.99 4.08
N LEU A 65 -9.66 7.67 3.17
CA LEU A 65 -9.47 7.88 1.74
C LEU A 65 -9.42 9.39 1.43
N PRO A 66 -8.71 9.81 0.36
CA PRO A 66 -8.75 11.19 -0.08
C PRO A 66 -10.16 11.57 -0.53
N THR A 67 -10.59 12.83 -0.37
CA THR A 67 -11.82 13.31 -1.02
C THR A 67 -11.62 13.46 -2.53
N LEU A 68 -12.71 13.49 -3.31
CA LEU A 68 -12.61 13.75 -4.75
C LEU A 68 -11.90 15.08 -5.06
N ARG A 69 -12.23 16.13 -4.30
CA ARG A 69 -11.59 17.44 -4.41
C ARG A 69 -10.09 17.36 -4.14
N GLN A 70 -9.67 16.60 -3.12
CA GLN A 70 -8.24 16.37 -2.84
C GLN A 70 -7.55 15.67 -4.01
N LEU A 71 -8.13 14.58 -4.53
CA LEU A 71 -7.55 13.83 -5.64
C LEU A 71 -7.41 14.69 -6.91
N LYS A 72 -8.44 15.46 -7.25
CA LYS A 72 -8.36 16.40 -8.39
C LYS A 72 -7.27 17.45 -8.21
N ARG A 73 -7.12 18.03 -7.01
CA ARG A 73 -6.04 18.99 -6.72
C ARG A 73 -4.65 18.36 -6.84
N ILE A 74 -4.48 17.13 -6.34
CA ILE A 74 -3.24 16.34 -6.47
C ILE A 74 -2.89 16.15 -7.95
N LEU A 75 -3.84 15.68 -8.76
CA LEU A 75 -3.62 15.43 -10.19
C LEU A 75 -3.33 16.71 -10.97
N ARG A 76 -4.01 17.82 -10.67
CA ARG A 76 -3.75 19.13 -11.30
C ARG A 76 -2.35 19.65 -11.00
N ALA A 77 -1.91 19.57 -9.75
CA ALA A 77 -0.61 20.06 -9.31
C ALA A 77 0.56 19.13 -9.68
N SER A 78 0.27 17.89 -10.09
CA SER A 78 1.26 16.90 -10.52
C SER A 78 1.65 17.11 -11.99
N LYS A 79 2.93 16.91 -12.31
CA LYS A 79 3.41 16.79 -13.70
C LYS A 79 3.19 15.36 -14.21
N GLU A 80 3.48 15.08 -15.48
CA GLU A 80 3.15 13.80 -16.11
C GLU A 80 3.76 12.60 -15.39
N ARG A 81 5.02 12.69 -14.96
CA ARG A 81 5.67 11.63 -14.17
C ARG A 81 4.88 11.32 -12.89
N GLU A 82 4.54 12.36 -12.14
CA GLU A 82 3.79 12.24 -10.90
C GLU A 82 2.36 11.74 -11.11
N ARG A 83 1.69 12.19 -12.18
CA ARG A 83 0.36 11.69 -12.58
C ARG A 83 0.41 10.21 -12.90
N ALA A 84 1.41 9.75 -13.64
CA ALA A 84 1.62 8.33 -13.91
C ALA A 84 1.81 7.53 -12.62
N MET A 85 2.65 8.01 -11.69
CA MET A 85 2.82 7.37 -10.38
C MET A 85 1.50 7.28 -9.60
N VAL A 86 0.71 8.35 -9.57
CA VAL A 86 -0.60 8.37 -8.88
C VAL A 86 -1.55 7.35 -9.50
N TRP A 87 -1.69 7.34 -10.83
CA TRP A 87 -2.57 6.39 -11.51
C TRP A 87 -2.12 4.95 -11.39
N MET A 88 -0.81 4.66 -11.37
CA MET A 88 -0.30 3.32 -11.07
C MET A 88 -0.62 2.89 -9.63
N GLY A 89 -0.54 3.82 -8.67
CA GLY A 89 -0.96 3.57 -7.30
C GLY A 89 -2.44 3.23 -7.17
N ILE A 90 -3.30 3.90 -7.94
CA ILE A 90 -4.75 3.69 -7.94
C ILE A 90 -5.16 2.46 -8.77
N GLY A 91 -4.81 2.40 -10.05
CA GLY A 91 -5.32 1.39 -10.98
C GLY A 91 -4.63 0.03 -10.88
N LEU A 92 -3.35 0.00 -10.50
CA LEU A 92 -2.58 -1.25 -10.34
C LEU A 92 -2.32 -1.60 -8.87
N GLY A 93 -2.65 -0.68 -7.95
CA GLY A 93 -2.37 -0.86 -6.53
C GLY A 93 -0.89 -0.87 -6.21
N PHE A 94 -0.05 -0.25 -7.04
CA PHE A 94 1.40 -0.29 -6.85
C PHE A 94 1.80 0.59 -5.65
N GLY A 95 2.53 0.00 -4.71
CA GLY A 95 3.20 0.75 -3.66
C GLY A 95 4.43 1.49 -4.19
N GLN A 96 5.06 2.28 -3.34
CA GLN A 96 6.23 3.08 -3.72
C GLN A 96 7.41 2.21 -4.20
N SER A 97 7.64 1.06 -3.55
CA SER A 97 8.65 0.09 -4.00
C SER A 97 8.30 -0.54 -5.34
N ASP A 98 7.03 -0.89 -5.56
CA ASP A 98 6.56 -1.48 -6.82
C ASP A 98 6.78 -0.50 -7.99
N ILE A 99 6.37 0.76 -7.80
CA ILE A 99 6.58 1.86 -8.77
C ILE A 99 8.08 2.05 -9.06
N SER A 100 8.93 2.01 -8.03
CA SER A 100 10.37 2.21 -8.19
C SER A 100 11.10 1.06 -8.90
N GLN A 101 10.49 -0.12 -8.98
CA GLN A 101 11.08 -1.31 -9.59
C GLN A 101 10.46 -1.65 -10.95
N THR A 102 9.35 -0.99 -11.30
CA THR A 102 8.72 -1.19 -12.61
C THR A 102 9.66 -0.74 -13.73
N CYS A 103 9.84 -1.58 -14.74
CA CYS A 103 10.60 -1.28 -15.95
C CYS A 103 9.70 -0.99 -17.15
N VAL A 104 10.24 -0.26 -18.12
CA VAL A 104 9.60 -0.03 -19.42
C VAL A 104 9.40 -1.37 -20.13
N GLY A 105 8.18 -1.59 -20.61
CA GLY A 105 7.78 -2.83 -21.29
C GLY A 105 7.24 -3.92 -20.36
N GLN A 106 7.28 -3.74 -19.03
CA GLN A 106 6.53 -4.61 -18.10
C GLN A 106 5.04 -4.29 -18.06
N ILE A 107 4.67 -3.07 -18.43
CA ILE A 107 3.29 -2.61 -18.59
C ILE A 107 3.09 -2.31 -20.06
N ASN A 108 2.02 -2.85 -20.64
CA ASN A 108 1.57 -2.55 -21.99
C ASN A 108 0.09 -2.14 -21.97
N LYS A 109 -0.46 -1.81 -23.15
CA LYS A 109 -1.85 -1.35 -23.30
C LYS A 109 -2.90 -2.33 -22.75
N LYS A 110 -2.62 -3.64 -22.81
CA LYS A 110 -3.55 -4.70 -22.41
C LYS A 110 -3.26 -5.21 -21.01
N THR A 111 -1.99 -5.49 -20.71
CA THR A 111 -1.60 -6.22 -19.50
C THR A 111 -0.36 -5.62 -18.84
N TYR A 112 -0.17 -5.98 -17.58
CA TYR A 112 1.07 -5.77 -16.85
C TYR A 112 1.54 -7.07 -16.18
N ASP A 113 2.84 -7.19 -15.98
CA ASP A 113 3.46 -8.25 -15.17
C ASP A 113 4.47 -7.63 -14.20
N LEU A 114 4.17 -7.73 -12.89
CA LEU A 114 5.06 -7.29 -11.82
C LEU A 114 5.16 -8.37 -10.74
N ARG A 115 6.10 -9.29 -10.91
CA ARG A 115 6.39 -10.32 -9.90
C ARG A 115 7.06 -9.71 -8.68
N ARG A 116 6.40 -9.75 -7.52
CA ARG A 116 6.94 -9.18 -6.29
C ARG A 116 7.88 -10.18 -5.60
N GLY A 117 9.18 -9.92 -5.64
CA GLY A 117 10.19 -10.78 -5.01
C GLY A 117 10.04 -10.99 -3.49
N LYS A 118 9.27 -10.13 -2.79
CA LYS A 118 9.02 -10.29 -1.35
C LYS A 118 8.07 -11.44 -1.00
N THR A 119 7.11 -11.74 -1.87
CA THR A 119 6.04 -12.70 -1.57
C THR A 119 5.97 -13.85 -2.56
N ASN A 120 6.74 -13.83 -3.64
CA ASN A 120 6.62 -14.74 -4.79
C ASN A 120 5.18 -14.85 -5.34
N VAL A 121 4.31 -13.90 -4.99
CA VAL A 121 2.96 -13.81 -5.53
C VAL A 121 3.07 -13.03 -6.83
N GLU A 122 2.75 -13.70 -7.92
CA GLU A 122 2.66 -13.10 -9.24
C GLU A 122 1.54 -12.06 -9.26
N ARG A 123 1.88 -10.83 -9.65
CA ARG A 123 0.93 -9.73 -9.80
C ARG A 123 0.88 -9.37 -11.27
N TYR A 124 0.02 -10.05 -12.00
CA TYR A 124 -0.30 -9.76 -13.39
C TYR A 124 -1.79 -9.45 -13.50
N GLY A 125 -2.17 -8.68 -14.52
CA GLY A 125 -3.55 -8.34 -14.77
C GLY A 125 -3.71 -7.40 -15.95
N GLU A 126 -4.93 -6.92 -16.14
CA GLU A 126 -5.24 -5.95 -17.17
C GLU A 126 -4.74 -4.55 -16.79
N THR A 127 -4.20 -3.82 -17.76
CA THR A 127 -3.79 -2.43 -17.57
C THR A 127 -4.99 -1.52 -17.81
N PRO A 128 -5.47 -0.76 -16.80
CA PRO A 128 -6.57 0.16 -17.03
C PRO A 128 -6.18 1.24 -18.06
N PRO A 129 -7.07 1.60 -18.99
CA PRO A 129 -6.80 2.64 -20.01
C PRO A 129 -6.20 3.93 -19.45
N MET A 130 -6.66 4.42 -18.29
CA MET A 130 -6.09 5.63 -17.68
C MET A 130 -4.65 5.47 -17.23
N VAL A 131 -4.30 4.29 -16.70
CA VAL A 131 -2.92 3.99 -16.28
C VAL A 131 -2.02 3.95 -17.50
N TRP A 132 -2.43 3.23 -18.54
CA TRP A 132 -1.66 3.16 -19.79
C TRP A 132 -1.45 4.55 -20.40
N LYS A 133 -2.52 5.35 -20.49
CA LYS A 133 -2.45 6.71 -20.99
C LYS A 133 -1.46 7.57 -20.19
N ALA A 134 -1.55 7.56 -18.86
CA ALA A 134 -0.66 8.37 -18.03
C ALA A 134 0.81 7.96 -18.17
N ILE A 135 1.09 6.66 -18.33
CA ILE A 135 2.44 6.16 -18.62
C ILE A 135 2.91 6.64 -20.00
N GLN A 136 2.07 6.56 -21.02
CA GLN A 136 2.42 7.03 -22.36
C GLN A 136 2.67 8.54 -22.39
N ASP A 137 1.83 9.34 -21.73
CA ASP A 137 2.00 10.79 -21.68
C ASP A 137 3.32 11.16 -21.00
N TYR A 138 3.70 10.48 -19.91
CA TYR A 138 5.02 10.63 -19.31
C TYR A 138 6.17 10.22 -20.26
N LEU A 139 6.04 9.09 -20.96
CA LEU A 139 7.10 8.57 -21.85
C LEU A 139 7.29 9.41 -23.13
N LYS A 140 6.29 10.21 -23.53
CA LYS A 140 6.44 11.19 -24.63
C LYS A 140 7.47 12.26 -24.26
N ASP A 141 7.39 12.78 -23.04
CA ASP A 141 8.27 13.84 -22.55
C ASP A 141 9.60 13.28 -22.02
N THR A 142 9.62 12.03 -21.58
CA THR A 142 10.80 11.36 -21.04
C THR A 142 10.93 9.96 -21.64
N PRO A 143 11.40 9.83 -22.90
CA PRO A 143 11.61 8.54 -23.53
C PRO A 143 12.61 7.69 -22.75
N ARG A 144 12.31 6.39 -22.63
CA ARG A 144 13.10 5.42 -21.89
C ARG A 144 13.11 4.10 -22.67
N PRO A 145 14.26 3.42 -22.83
CA PRO A 145 14.33 2.15 -23.55
C PRO A 145 13.70 1.02 -22.74
N ARG A 146 13.28 -0.05 -23.42
CA ARG A 146 12.71 -1.24 -22.80
C ARG A 146 13.71 -1.89 -21.85
N GLY A 147 13.23 -2.38 -20.71
CA GLY A 147 14.05 -3.05 -19.70
C GLY A 147 14.67 -2.11 -18.66
N GLU A 148 14.80 -0.81 -18.96
CA GLU A 148 15.17 0.19 -17.96
C GLU A 148 14.01 0.51 -17.02
N LEU A 149 14.32 1.05 -15.83
CA LEU A 149 13.31 1.52 -14.89
C LEU A 149 12.34 2.52 -15.54
N LEU A 150 11.07 2.47 -15.19
CA LEU A 150 10.10 3.42 -15.73
C LEU A 150 10.34 4.82 -15.15
N PHE A 151 10.65 4.89 -13.86
CA PHE A 151 10.94 6.13 -13.17
C PHE A 151 12.30 6.12 -12.49
N VAL A 152 13.04 7.20 -12.68
CA VAL A 152 14.33 7.43 -12.03
C VAL A 152 14.39 8.81 -11.39
N THR A 153 15.32 8.95 -10.45
CA THR A 153 15.73 10.23 -9.92
C THR A 153 16.45 11.05 -10.99
N ARG A 154 16.70 12.34 -10.71
CA ARG A 154 17.50 13.21 -11.59
C ARG A 154 18.90 12.67 -11.88
N ARG A 155 19.42 11.77 -11.03
CA ARG A 155 20.73 11.13 -11.17
C ARG A 155 20.66 9.74 -11.82
N GLY A 156 19.51 9.33 -12.35
CA GLY A 156 19.33 8.02 -12.99
C GLY A 156 19.12 6.83 -12.04
N HIS A 157 19.17 7.04 -10.72
CA HIS A 157 18.94 5.97 -9.73
C HIS A 157 17.45 5.66 -9.52
N PRO A 158 17.10 4.46 -8.98
CA PRO A 158 15.74 4.15 -8.56
C PRO A 158 15.15 5.20 -7.60
N LEU A 159 13.84 5.41 -7.65
CA LEU A 159 13.15 6.35 -6.77
C LEU A 159 13.17 5.94 -5.29
N VAL A 160 13.23 4.63 -5.02
CA VAL A 160 13.27 4.05 -3.68
C VAL A 160 14.51 3.16 -3.58
N HIS A 161 15.35 3.42 -2.58
CA HIS A 161 16.55 2.64 -2.29
C HIS A 161 16.60 2.26 -0.80
N GLY A 162 16.35 0.98 -0.53
CA GLY A 162 16.28 0.44 0.83
C GLY A 162 15.24 1.15 1.70
N LYS A 163 15.53 1.25 3.02
CA LYS A 163 14.66 1.94 3.98
C LYS A 163 14.98 3.44 4.14
N LYS A 164 16.11 3.90 3.60
CA LYS A 164 16.68 5.22 3.89
C LYS A 164 16.32 6.28 2.84
N SER A 165 16.08 5.89 1.59
CA SER A 165 15.79 6.82 0.50
C SER A 165 14.47 6.47 -0.19
N ASP A 166 13.52 7.42 -0.16
CA ASP A 166 12.22 7.29 -0.80
C ASP A 166 11.81 8.65 -1.37
N ALA A 167 12.14 8.85 -2.65
CA ALA A 167 11.86 10.08 -3.37
C ALA A 167 10.34 10.29 -3.55
N ILE A 168 9.55 9.21 -3.64
CA ILE A 168 8.09 9.29 -3.78
C ILE A 168 7.48 9.83 -2.49
N LYS A 169 7.92 9.34 -1.32
CA LYS A 169 7.47 9.83 0.00
C LYS A 169 7.80 11.30 0.18
N LEU A 170 9.02 11.70 -0.20
CA LEU A 170 9.48 13.08 -0.10
C LEU A 170 8.66 14.00 -1.00
N TRP A 171 8.44 13.61 -2.26
CA TRP A 171 7.60 14.35 -3.20
C TRP A 171 6.16 14.46 -2.68
N TRP A 172 5.53 13.35 -2.29
CA TRP A 172 4.16 13.34 -1.78
C TRP A 172 4.01 14.24 -0.55
N ARG A 173 4.99 14.22 0.37
CA ARG A 173 4.99 15.10 1.54
C ARG A 173 5.04 16.58 1.15
N ARG A 174 5.87 16.95 0.17
CA ARG A 174 5.97 18.34 -0.32
C ARG A 174 4.66 18.76 -1.00
N LEU A 175 4.16 17.95 -1.94
CA LEU A 175 2.89 18.20 -2.62
C LEU A 175 1.74 18.42 -1.65
N ARG A 176 1.61 17.56 -0.62
CA ARG A 176 0.57 17.74 0.40
C ARG A 176 0.71 19.06 1.15
N LYS A 177 1.93 19.41 1.56
CA LYS A 177 2.21 20.69 2.22
C LYS A 177 1.81 21.87 1.32
N ASP A 178 2.19 21.84 0.06
CA ASP A 178 1.91 22.90 -0.92
C ASP A 178 0.40 23.06 -1.19
N LEU A 179 -0.36 21.96 -1.10
CA LEU A 179 -1.81 21.97 -1.23
C LEU A 179 -2.57 22.31 0.07
N GLY A 180 -1.86 22.51 1.18
CA GLY A 180 -2.45 22.80 2.50
C GLY A 180 -2.99 21.56 3.23
N TYR A 181 -2.47 20.37 2.93
CA TYR A 181 -2.89 19.10 3.55
C TYR A 181 -1.84 18.55 4.53
N GLY A 182 -2.32 18.09 5.68
CA GLY A 182 -1.52 17.42 6.71
C GLY A 182 -1.74 15.90 6.75
N PRO A 183 -0.95 15.15 7.55
CA PRO A 183 -1.14 13.70 7.73
C PRO A 183 -2.52 13.29 8.22
N LYS A 184 -3.22 14.16 8.95
CA LYS A 184 -4.58 13.90 9.45
C LYS A 184 -5.67 14.07 8.38
N THR A 185 -5.40 14.85 7.34
CA THR A 185 -6.38 15.16 6.28
C THR A 185 -6.14 14.38 4.99
N LEU A 186 -4.89 14.00 4.73
CA LEU A 186 -4.48 13.21 3.58
C LEU A 186 -3.24 12.41 3.98
N ASP A 187 -3.38 11.09 4.04
CA ASP A 187 -2.34 10.17 4.50
C ASP A 187 -1.17 10.08 3.48
N GLY A 188 -0.18 9.23 3.76
CA GLY A 188 0.94 8.96 2.86
C GLY A 188 0.51 8.37 1.52
N PHE A 189 1.45 8.31 0.57
CA PHE A 189 1.19 7.88 -0.81
C PHE A 189 0.45 6.53 -0.91
N TYR A 190 0.67 5.63 0.05
CA TYR A 190 0.01 4.33 0.12
C TYR A 190 -1.54 4.41 0.25
N VAL A 191 -2.10 5.58 0.58
CA VAL A 191 -3.56 5.80 0.55
C VAL A 191 -4.15 5.63 -0.84
N LEU A 192 -3.39 5.89 -1.90
CA LEU A 192 -3.83 5.70 -3.29
C LEU A 192 -4.07 4.22 -3.62
N ARG A 193 -3.28 3.34 -3.01
CA ARG A 193 -3.49 1.90 -3.12
C ARG A 193 -4.74 1.46 -2.38
N HIS A 194 -5.04 2.05 -1.22
CA HIS A 194 -6.30 1.80 -0.51
C HIS A 194 -7.49 2.26 -1.33
N LEU A 195 -7.40 3.44 -1.95
CA LEU A 195 -8.42 3.95 -2.86
C LEU A 195 -8.66 2.98 -4.02
N GLY A 196 -7.59 2.54 -4.69
CA GLY A 196 -7.68 1.55 -5.77
C GLY A 196 -8.27 0.22 -5.30
N ALA A 197 -7.88 -0.26 -4.12
CA ALA A 197 -8.39 -1.51 -3.55
C ALA A 197 -9.88 -1.42 -3.23
N THR A 198 -10.34 -0.31 -2.65
CA THR A 198 -11.77 -0.06 -2.40
C THR A 198 -12.56 0.03 -3.71
N GLU A 199 -12.03 0.72 -4.72
CA GLU A 199 -12.70 0.82 -6.02
C GLU A 199 -12.80 -0.55 -6.69
N TYR A 200 -11.70 -1.31 -6.71
CA TYR A 200 -11.64 -2.64 -7.31
C TYR A 200 -12.52 -3.64 -6.55
N GLY A 201 -12.42 -3.69 -5.22
CA GLY A 201 -13.22 -4.60 -4.38
C GLY A 201 -14.72 -4.30 -4.39
N SER A 202 -15.11 -3.04 -4.63
CA SER A 202 -16.52 -2.63 -4.76
C SER A 202 -17.12 -2.89 -6.16
N ARG A 203 -16.36 -3.47 -7.10
CA ARG A 203 -16.93 -3.99 -8.34
C ARG A 203 -17.60 -5.31 -7.99
N GLY A 204 -18.93 -5.39 -8.06
CA GLY A 204 -19.70 -6.58 -7.66
C GLY A 204 -19.34 -7.89 -8.38
N THR A 205 -18.47 -7.83 -9.39
CA THR A 205 -17.94 -8.99 -10.13
C THR A 205 -16.69 -9.62 -9.51
N ASN A 206 -16.02 -8.94 -8.58
CA ASN A 206 -14.72 -9.38 -8.08
C ASN A 206 -14.87 -10.26 -6.84
N SER A 207 -14.16 -11.38 -6.81
CA SER A 207 -14.05 -12.22 -5.63
C SER A 207 -12.96 -11.71 -4.67
N ILE A 208 -12.95 -12.20 -3.43
CA ILE A 208 -11.87 -11.90 -2.48
C ILE A 208 -10.50 -12.34 -3.01
N ASN A 209 -10.45 -13.42 -3.79
CA ASN A 209 -9.21 -13.92 -4.38
C ASN A 209 -8.70 -12.97 -5.48
N ASP A 210 -9.61 -12.35 -6.24
CA ASP A 210 -9.24 -11.33 -7.22
C ASP A 210 -8.64 -10.10 -6.54
N VAL A 211 -9.24 -9.64 -5.44
CA VAL A 211 -8.69 -8.53 -4.65
C VAL A 211 -7.34 -8.91 -4.03
N ARG A 212 -7.17 -10.12 -3.50
CA ARG A 212 -5.89 -10.60 -2.96
C ARG A 212 -4.81 -10.66 -4.04
N ARG A 213 -5.12 -11.19 -5.22
CA ARG A 213 -4.22 -11.20 -6.39
C ARG A 213 -3.89 -9.77 -6.82
N TRP A 214 -4.90 -8.92 -6.96
CA TRP A 214 -4.72 -7.51 -7.31
C TRP A 214 -3.86 -6.79 -6.28
N LEU A 215 -3.92 -7.12 -4.98
CA LEU A 215 -3.04 -6.58 -3.95
C LEU A 215 -1.67 -7.28 -3.88
N GLY A 216 -1.47 -8.44 -4.49
CA GLY A 216 -0.28 -9.27 -4.25
C GLY A 216 -0.18 -9.72 -2.78
N HIS A 217 -1.32 -9.98 -2.15
CA HIS A 217 -1.42 -10.54 -0.81
C HIS A 217 -1.33 -12.08 -0.88
N ALA A 218 -0.69 -12.69 0.12
CA ALA A 218 -0.75 -14.14 0.29
C ALA A 218 -2.18 -14.59 0.58
N ALA A 219 -2.52 -15.85 0.25
CA ALA A 219 -3.85 -16.40 0.45
C ALA A 219 -4.32 -16.33 1.92
N SER A 220 -3.39 -16.42 2.87
CA SER A 220 -3.64 -16.30 4.32
C SER A 220 -3.89 -14.88 4.82
N SER A 221 -3.76 -13.85 3.97
CA SER A 221 -3.97 -12.45 4.36
C SER A 221 -5.45 -12.06 4.37
N GLN A 222 -5.96 -11.74 5.55
CA GLN A 222 -7.31 -11.21 5.76
C GLN A 222 -7.43 -9.70 5.44
N VAL A 223 -6.32 -9.01 5.11
CA VAL A 223 -6.33 -7.56 4.89
C VAL A 223 -7.19 -7.17 3.67
N ALA A 224 -7.30 -8.07 2.69
CA ALA A 224 -8.12 -7.84 1.50
C ALA A 224 -9.62 -7.74 1.81
N ASP A 225 -10.08 -8.42 2.87
CA ASP A 225 -11.49 -8.53 3.25
C ASP A 225 -12.10 -7.16 3.59
N ILE A 226 -11.26 -6.20 4.01
CA ILE A 226 -11.67 -4.82 4.33
C ILE A 226 -12.24 -4.10 3.11
N TYR A 227 -11.73 -4.38 1.90
CA TYR A 227 -12.09 -3.67 0.67
C TYR A 227 -13.29 -4.26 -0.06
N MET A 228 -13.78 -5.41 0.38
CA MET A 228 -15.00 -6.05 -0.14
C MET A 228 -16.26 -5.51 0.54
N ARG A 229 -16.11 -4.65 1.56
CA ARG A 229 -17.24 -4.03 2.24
C ARG A 229 -17.92 -3.00 1.34
N PRO A 230 -19.24 -2.77 1.51
CA PRO A 230 -19.93 -1.67 0.84
C PRO A 230 -19.16 -0.35 1.02
N VAL A 231 -19.08 0.41 -0.07
CA VAL A 231 -18.46 1.73 -0.05
C VAL A 231 -19.31 2.63 0.84
N ALA A 232 -18.69 3.32 1.80
CA ALA A 232 -19.39 4.31 2.61
C ALA A 232 -19.90 5.46 1.73
N ALA A 233 -21.09 5.99 2.03
CA ALA A 233 -21.73 7.04 1.23
C ALA A 233 -20.81 8.26 0.97
N GLU A 234 -19.98 8.63 1.96
CA GLU A 234 -19.00 9.71 1.87
C GLU A 234 -17.87 9.48 0.83
N HIS A 235 -17.74 8.27 0.29
CA HIS A 235 -16.72 7.90 -0.70
C HIS A 235 -17.32 7.49 -2.06
N GLU A 236 -18.63 7.40 -2.20
CA GLU A 236 -19.28 6.94 -3.44
C GLU A 236 -18.93 7.81 -4.65
N GLU A 237 -18.97 9.13 -4.49
CA GLU A 237 -18.64 10.08 -5.56
C GLU A 237 -17.20 9.90 -6.04
N LEU A 238 -16.26 9.77 -5.10
CA LEU A 238 -14.84 9.54 -5.38
C LEU A 238 -14.65 8.22 -6.13
N ILE A 239 -15.20 7.12 -5.61
CA ILE A 239 -15.03 5.78 -6.17
C ILE A 239 -15.62 5.70 -7.58
N THR A 240 -16.81 6.27 -7.78
CA THR A 240 -17.46 6.34 -9.09
C THR A 240 -16.61 7.13 -10.09
N TRP A 241 -16.09 8.30 -9.68
CA TRP A 241 -15.23 9.11 -10.54
C TRP A 241 -13.93 8.38 -10.90
N VAL A 242 -13.28 7.71 -9.93
CA VAL A 242 -12.07 6.93 -10.16
C VAL A 242 -12.33 5.77 -11.11
N ARG A 243 -13.42 5.01 -10.90
CA ARG A 243 -13.81 3.90 -11.78
C ARG A 243 -14.01 4.37 -13.21
N ASN A 244 -14.77 5.43 -13.41
CA ASN A 244 -15.02 6.00 -14.73
C ASN A 244 -13.72 6.45 -15.39
N ALA A 245 -12.81 7.08 -14.64
CA ALA A 245 -11.50 7.45 -15.16
C ALA A 245 -10.71 6.23 -15.61
N LEU A 246 -10.56 5.22 -14.74
CA LEU A 246 -9.83 3.99 -15.02
C LEU A 246 -10.34 3.27 -16.27
N LEU A 247 -11.67 3.16 -16.44
CA LEU A 247 -12.31 2.47 -17.56
C LEU A 247 -12.22 3.25 -18.88
N THR A 248 -12.38 4.57 -18.85
CA THR A 248 -12.47 5.38 -20.07
C THR A 248 -11.14 5.98 -20.51
N GLY A 249 -10.14 6.02 -19.63
CA GLY A 249 -8.88 6.74 -19.86
C GLY A 249 -9.02 8.26 -19.83
N LYS A 250 -10.13 8.79 -19.29
CA LYS A 250 -10.42 10.22 -19.19
C LYS A 250 -10.73 10.61 -17.76
N ALA A 251 -10.03 11.63 -17.25
CA ALA A 251 -10.26 12.18 -15.92
C ALA A 251 -10.58 13.67 -16.03
N ASP A 252 -11.81 14.06 -15.69
CA ASP A 252 -12.16 15.49 -15.60
C ASP A 252 -11.60 16.09 -14.31
N LEU A 253 -10.66 17.01 -14.46
CA LEU A 253 -9.96 17.67 -13.36
C LEU A 253 -10.62 19.00 -12.94
N LYS A 254 -11.73 19.41 -13.53
CA LYS A 254 -12.46 20.63 -13.11
C LYS A 254 -12.86 20.50 -11.63
N LEU A 255 -12.52 21.54 -10.86
CA LEU A 255 -12.97 21.70 -9.48
C LEU A 255 -14.32 22.41 -9.57
N ARG A 256 -15.40 21.67 -9.30
CA ARG A 256 -16.70 22.28 -9.01
C ARG A 256 -16.72 22.64 -7.53
#